data_AF-A0A7S2WWE5-F1
#
_entry.id   AF-A0A7S2WWE5-F1
#
_cell.length_a   1.000
_cell.length_b   1.000
_cell.length_c   1.000
_cell.angle_alpha   90.00
_cell.angle_beta   90.00
_cell.angle_gamma   90.00
#
_symmetry.space_group_name_H-M   'P 1'
#
loop_
_entity.id
_entity.type
_entity.pdbx_description
1 polymer ?
#
loop_
_entity_poly.entity_id
_entity_poly.type
_entity_poly.pdbx_seq_one_letter_code
_entity_poly.pdbx_strand_id
1 'polypeptide(L)'
;VNLPAFLVVLKSTRYWSSKASCYEEYDKSLCLQMAGRAGRPQFETEGQCVIMTERSKVHRYRNIMEGLEEIESNLWPSIREHLNNEVGLLTVRSIEDCEEWLRSTFLGVRIFVKPRYYANQMKLPAMGPGELLREMCKRAIEDLKSLEMVSIDVETGRVEQLEPGRILSHYYLKLDTLKNFQKCKEHLSLEGSLWLIAASSEFNQTIIRRAERRTLNALNTKGGLKYFVPQQGKPAKPLKSLKTPCQKVFLLIQEALSISQA
;
A
#
# COMPACT_ATOMS: atom_id res chain seq x y z
N VAL A 1 13.75 14.85 13.99
CA VAL A 1 14.28 16.09 14.60
C VAL A 1 13.35 16.50 15.72
N ASN A 2 13.87 16.68 16.94
CA ASN A 2 13.09 17.17 18.08
C ASN A 2 13.39 18.65 18.30
N LEU A 3 12.71 19.52 17.55
CA LEU A 3 12.90 20.96 17.60
C LEU A 3 11.52 21.63 17.70
N PRO A 4 11.01 21.90 18.92
CA PRO A 4 9.76 22.60 19.11
C PRO A 4 9.93 24.11 18.92
N ALA A 5 8.85 24.80 18.55
CA ALA A 5 8.80 26.25 18.38
C ALA A 5 7.51 26.80 18.98
N PHE A 6 7.51 28.05 19.45
CA PHE A 6 6.29 28.70 19.95
C PHE A 6 5.20 28.75 18.87
N LEU A 7 5.56 29.22 17.67
CA LEU A 7 4.66 29.33 16.53
C LEU A 7 5.08 28.34 15.44
N VAL A 8 4.14 27.53 14.99
CA VAL A 8 4.29 26.68 13.81
C VAL A 8 3.25 27.10 12.77
N VAL A 9 3.70 27.32 11.53
CA VAL A 9 2.84 27.70 10.41
C VAL A 9 2.85 26.57 9.37
N LEU A 10 1.71 25.91 9.19
CA LEU A 10 1.48 24.97 8.09
C LEU A 10 1.07 25.78 6.86
N LYS A 11 2.04 26.12 6.02
CA LYS A 11 1.82 26.86 4.78
C LYS A 11 1.38 25.91 3.66
N SER A 12 0.11 25.99 3.27
CA SER A 12 -0.57 25.02 2.39
C SER A 12 -0.78 23.67 3.05
N THR A 13 -1.82 22.95 2.62
CA THR A 13 -2.15 21.61 3.11
C THR A 13 -2.11 20.55 2.01
N ARG A 14 -1.55 20.91 0.85
CA ARG A 14 -1.48 20.03 -0.33
C ARG A 14 -0.07 19.77 -0.78
N TYR A 15 0.12 18.58 -1.33
CA TYR A 15 1.34 18.19 -2.01
C TYR A 15 1.02 17.59 -3.38
N TRP A 16 1.98 17.67 -4.30
CA TRP A 16 1.84 17.06 -5.62
C TRP A 16 2.08 15.54 -5.52
N SER A 17 1.03 14.76 -5.74
CA SER A 17 1.11 13.30 -5.84
C SER A 17 1.50 12.92 -7.27
N SER A 18 2.72 12.41 -7.45
CA SER A 18 3.17 11.93 -8.76
C SER A 18 2.40 10.68 -9.21
N LYS A 19 1.80 9.94 -8.26
CA LYS A 19 1.00 8.74 -8.53
C LYS A 19 -0.35 9.11 -9.14
N ALA A 20 -1.07 10.04 -8.52
CA ALA A 20 -2.37 10.49 -9.01
C ALA A 20 -2.27 11.61 -10.07
N SER A 21 -1.05 12.13 -10.31
CA SER A 21 -0.80 13.29 -11.18
C SER A 21 -1.70 14.48 -10.83
N CYS A 22 -1.96 14.68 -9.54
CA CYS A 22 -2.78 15.75 -9.02
C CYS A 22 -2.29 16.18 -7.62
N TYR A 23 -2.85 17.28 -7.10
CA TYR A 23 -2.61 17.69 -5.73
C TYR A 23 -3.49 16.89 -4.77
N GLU A 24 -2.86 16.29 -3.76
CA GLU A 24 -3.52 15.57 -2.68
C GLU A 24 -3.35 16.34 -1.37
N GLU A 25 -4.33 16.24 -0.47
CA GLU A 25 -4.23 16.79 0.88
C GLU A 25 -3.23 15.97 1.71
N TYR A 26 -2.56 16.61 2.66
CA TYR A 26 -1.74 15.90 3.62
C TYR A 26 -2.55 14.92 4.46
N ASP A 27 -1.89 13.84 4.87
CA ASP A 27 -2.40 12.91 5.85
C ASP A 27 -2.65 13.62 7.19
N LYS A 28 -3.69 13.18 7.89
CA LYS A 28 -4.10 13.73 9.20
C LYS A 28 -2.95 13.62 10.20
N SER A 29 -2.29 12.47 10.23
CA SER A 29 -1.13 12.20 11.11
C SER A 29 0.02 13.16 10.83
N LEU A 30 0.29 13.47 9.56
CA LEU A 30 1.33 14.43 9.18
C LEU A 30 0.98 15.85 9.66
N CYS A 31 -0.28 16.26 9.51
CA CYS A 31 -0.74 17.55 10.00
C CYS A 31 -0.64 17.66 11.53
N LEU A 32 -1.06 16.61 12.25
CA LEU A 32 -0.93 16.53 13.71
C LEU A 32 0.54 16.50 14.16
N GLN A 33 1.41 15.82 13.42
CA GLN A 33 2.85 15.81 13.71
C GLN A 33 3.50 17.18 13.49
N MET A 34 3.08 17.92 12.47
CA MET A 34 3.54 19.30 12.27
C MET A 34 2.99 20.22 13.37
N ALA A 35 1.69 20.14 13.67
CA ALA A 35 1.06 20.93 14.72
C ALA A 35 1.64 20.63 16.11
N GLY A 36 1.99 19.38 16.40
CA GLY A 36 2.62 18.96 17.64
C GLY A 36 4.06 19.46 17.83
N ARG A 37 4.62 20.21 16.87
CA ARG A 37 5.86 20.98 17.08
C ARG A 37 5.61 22.35 17.71
N ALA A 38 4.35 22.79 17.78
CA ALA A 38 3.96 24.04 18.41
C ALA A 38 3.97 23.91 19.94
N GLY A 39 4.56 24.89 20.61
CA GLY A 39 4.72 24.94 22.05
C GLY A 39 6.03 24.30 22.50
N ARG A 40 6.71 24.97 23.45
CA ARG A 40 7.93 24.46 24.09
C ARG A 40 7.63 24.17 25.56
N PRO A 41 7.40 22.90 25.92
CA PRO A 41 7.28 22.53 27.32
C PRO A 41 8.52 23.05 28.06
N GLN A 42 8.33 23.73 29.19
CA GLN A 42 9.33 24.42 30.04
C GLN A 42 9.60 25.90 29.72
N PHE A 43 9.31 26.41 28.53
CA PHE A 43 9.57 27.83 28.19
C PHE A 43 8.29 28.66 28.09
N GLU A 44 7.22 28.09 27.55
CA GLU A 44 5.93 28.77 27.41
C GLU A 44 4.78 27.95 28.00
N THR A 45 3.71 28.64 28.39
CA THR A 45 2.44 28.04 28.84
C THR A 45 1.51 27.67 27.67
N GLU A 46 1.75 28.24 26.50
CA GLU A 46 0.96 28.00 25.29
C GLU A 46 1.87 27.86 24.06
N GLY A 47 1.31 27.26 23.01
CA GLY A 47 1.89 27.20 21.68
C GLY A 47 0.84 27.53 20.64
N GLN A 48 1.25 28.11 19.51
CA GLN A 48 0.34 28.52 18.45
C GLN A 48 0.62 27.74 17.16
N CYS A 49 -0.43 27.17 16.57
CA CYS A 49 -0.38 26.51 15.29
C CYS A 49 -1.31 27.23 14.30
N VAL A 50 -0.75 27.75 13.21
CA VAL A 50 -1.51 28.41 12.14
C VAL A 50 -1.55 27.52 10.92
N ILE A 51 -2.74 27.06 10.53
CA ILE A 51 -2.94 26.23 9.34
C ILE A 51 -3.50 27.08 8.20
N MET A 52 -2.70 27.27 7.16
CA MET A 52 -3.11 28.00 5.96
C MET A 52 -3.59 27.01 4.89
N THR A 53 -4.90 26.96 4.67
CA THR A 53 -5.56 26.03 3.72
C THR A 53 -6.63 26.75 2.90
N GLU A 54 -7.26 26.05 1.96
CA GLU A 54 -8.40 26.55 1.21
C GLU A 54 -9.62 26.75 2.11
N ARG A 55 -10.42 27.79 1.83
CA ARG A 55 -11.61 28.12 2.63
C ARG A 55 -12.59 26.96 2.78
N SER A 56 -12.75 26.14 1.73
CA SER A 56 -13.60 24.95 1.72
C SER A 56 -13.11 23.82 2.65
N LYS A 57 -11.84 23.84 3.06
CA LYS A 57 -11.19 22.79 3.86
C LYS A 57 -10.97 23.19 5.32
N VAL A 58 -11.21 24.44 5.70
CA VAL A 58 -11.04 24.92 7.08
C VAL A 58 -11.75 24.03 8.09
N HIS A 59 -12.98 23.61 7.80
CA HIS A 59 -13.75 22.74 8.71
C HIS A 59 -13.08 21.36 8.92
N ARG A 60 -12.51 20.77 7.86
CA ARG A 60 -11.78 19.50 7.96
C ARG A 60 -10.59 19.62 8.93
N TYR A 61 -9.77 20.66 8.77
CA TYR A 61 -8.58 20.84 9.62
C TYR A 61 -8.92 21.22 11.05
N ARG A 62 -10.03 21.95 11.26
CA ARG A 62 -10.57 22.18 12.61
C ARG A 62 -10.94 20.86 13.29
N ASN A 63 -11.72 20.01 12.62
CA ASN A 63 -12.14 18.72 13.18
C ASN A 63 -10.95 17.80 13.48
N ILE A 64 -9.89 17.84 12.66
CA ILE A 64 -8.64 17.10 12.92
C ILE A 64 -8.00 17.58 14.23
N MET A 65 -7.88 18.89 14.43
CA MET A 65 -7.20 19.47 15.60
C MET A 65 -8.02 19.33 16.89
N GLU A 66 -9.36 19.36 16.78
CA GLU A 66 -10.29 19.17 17.91
C GLU A 66 -10.52 17.69 18.24
N GLY A 67 -9.93 16.75 17.49
CA GLY A 67 -10.12 15.32 17.72
C GLY A 67 -11.53 14.81 17.40
N LEU A 68 -12.30 15.56 16.61
CA LEU A 68 -13.68 15.23 16.24
C LEU A 68 -13.77 14.27 15.06
N GLU A 69 -12.64 13.98 14.40
CA GLU A 69 -12.65 13.12 13.22
C GLU A 69 -12.70 11.65 13.59
N GLU A 70 -13.74 10.96 13.13
CA GLU A 70 -13.89 9.53 13.37
C GLU A 70 -12.82 8.72 12.62
N ILE A 71 -12.26 7.73 13.32
CA ILE A 71 -11.29 6.79 12.78
C ILE A 71 -12.05 5.55 12.30
N GLU A 72 -11.83 5.18 11.04
CA GLU A 72 -12.38 3.98 10.43
C GLU A 72 -11.27 2.99 10.09
N SER A 73 -11.59 1.69 10.11
CA SER A 73 -10.61 0.65 9.78
C SER A 73 -10.25 0.65 8.30
N ASN A 74 -8.96 0.48 8.00
CA ASN A 74 -8.40 0.30 6.65
C ASN A 74 -7.79 -1.11 6.47
N LEU A 75 -8.26 -2.11 7.22
CA LEU A 75 -7.77 -3.49 7.11
C LEU A 75 -8.26 -4.18 5.83
N TRP A 76 -9.45 -3.84 5.35
CA TRP A 76 -10.08 -4.56 4.24
C TRP A 76 -9.25 -4.63 2.95
N PRO A 77 -8.60 -3.54 2.48
CA PRO A 77 -7.79 -3.59 1.27
C PRO A 77 -6.68 -4.66 1.28
N SER A 78 -6.11 -4.96 2.46
CA SER A 78 -5.06 -5.98 2.66
C SER A 78 -5.59 -7.26 3.32
N ILE A 79 -6.92 -7.43 3.46
CA ILE A 79 -7.50 -8.54 4.23
C ILE A 79 -7.05 -9.90 3.74
N ARG A 80 -6.87 -10.07 2.42
CA ARG A 80 -6.47 -11.32 1.79
C ARG A 80 -5.06 -11.74 2.22
N GLU A 81 -4.13 -10.79 2.30
CA GLU A 81 -2.76 -11.05 2.73
C GLU A 81 -2.72 -11.46 4.19
N HIS A 82 -3.44 -10.73 5.06
CA HIS A 82 -3.54 -11.06 6.48
C HIS A 82 -4.24 -12.41 6.70
N LEU A 83 -5.39 -12.63 6.06
CA LEU A 83 -6.15 -13.87 6.18
C LEU A 83 -5.33 -15.08 5.69
N ASN A 84 -4.62 -14.96 4.56
CA ASN A 84 -3.72 -16.01 4.09
C ASN A 84 -2.66 -16.37 5.14
N ASN A 85 -2.10 -15.38 5.85
CA ASN A 85 -1.15 -15.62 6.94
C ASN A 85 -1.80 -16.35 8.11
N GLU A 86 -3.00 -15.96 8.52
CA GLU A 86 -3.72 -16.62 9.63
C GLU A 86 -4.13 -18.06 9.31
N VAL A 87 -4.42 -18.36 8.04
CA VAL A 87 -4.59 -19.74 7.58
C VAL A 87 -3.28 -20.52 7.71
N GLY A 88 -2.15 -19.93 7.29
CA GLY A 88 -0.81 -20.53 7.44
C GLY A 88 -0.40 -20.76 8.90
N LEU A 89 -0.85 -19.89 9.81
CA LEU A 89 -0.65 -20.01 11.26
C LEU A 89 -1.64 -20.95 11.96
N LEU A 90 -2.60 -21.52 11.22
CA LEU A 90 -3.68 -22.38 11.72
C LEU A 90 -4.64 -21.69 12.70
N THR A 91 -4.62 -20.36 12.76
CA THR A 91 -5.59 -19.55 13.51
C THR A 91 -6.94 -19.54 12.81
N VAL A 92 -6.95 -19.53 11.47
CA VAL A 92 -8.16 -19.62 10.66
C VAL A 92 -8.18 -20.93 9.89
N ARG A 93 -9.04 -21.87 10.28
CA ARG A 93 -9.20 -23.18 9.60
C ARG A 93 -10.60 -23.37 9.02
N SER A 94 -11.52 -22.44 9.26
CA SER A 94 -12.90 -22.48 8.81
C SER A 94 -13.43 -21.05 8.60
N ILE A 95 -14.64 -20.92 8.05
CA ILE A 95 -15.33 -19.62 7.96
C ILE A 95 -15.64 -19.10 9.36
N GLU A 96 -16.00 -19.98 10.28
CA GLU A 96 -16.31 -19.66 11.68
C GLU A 96 -15.08 -19.10 12.39
N ASP A 97 -13.91 -19.72 12.23
CA ASP A 97 -12.65 -19.21 12.77
C ASP A 97 -12.31 -17.83 12.16
N CYS A 98 -12.56 -17.65 10.86
CA CYS A 98 -12.36 -16.37 10.18
C CYS A 98 -13.27 -15.27 10.74
N GLU A 99 -14.53 -15.59 11.09
CA GLU A 99 -15.42 -14.65 11.74
C GLU A 99 -14.94 -14.27 13.13
N GLU A 100 -14.49 -15.24 13.93
CA GLU A 100 -13.94 -15.00 15.26
C GLU A 100 -12.69 -14.11 15.18
N TRP A 101 -11.75 -14.44 14.29
CA TRP A 101 -10.59 -13.61 14.02
C TRP A 101 -10.99 -12.20 13.59
N LEU A 102 -11.88 -12.04 12.60
CA LEU A 102 -12.26 -10.73 12.11
C LEU A 102 -12.96 -9.89 13.19
N ARG A 103 -13.78 -10.51 14.06
CA ARG A 103 -14.40 -9.86 15.23
C ARG A 103 -13.38 -9.28 16.21
N SER A 104 -12.21 -9.93 16.36
CA SER A 104 -11.13 -9.46 17.24
C SER A 104 -10.39 -8.21 16.71
N THR A 105 -10.57 -7.87 15.44
CA THR A 105 -9.89 -6.73 14.81
C THR A 105 -10.65 -5.41 14.99
N PHE A 106 -9.96 -4.28 14.78
CA PHE A 106 -10.64 -2.98 14.70
C PHE A 106 -11.68 -2.92 13.56
N LEU A 107 -11.47 -3.65 12.45
CA LEU A 107 -12.49 -3.76 11.39
C LEU A 107 -13.76 -4.43 11.91
N GLY A 108 -13.62 -5.53 12.64
CA GLY A 108 -14.74 -6.24 13.29
C GLY A 108 -15.55 -5.29 14.17
N VAL A 109 -14.89 -4.59 15.10
CA VAL A 109 -15.54 -3.60 15.98
C VAL A 109 -16.30 -2.55 15.16
N ARG A 110 -15.68 -1.98 14.12
CA ARG A 110 -16.30 -0.92 13.31
C ARG A 110 -17.46 -1.41 12.44
N ILE A 111 -17.47 -2.66 11.99
CA ILE A 111 -18.61 -3.28 11.28
C ILE A 111 -19.85 -3.29 12.17
N PHE A 112 -19.72 -3.59 13.47
CA PHE A 112 -20.86 -3.58 14.40
C PHE A 112 -21.36 -2.17 14.74
N VAL A 113 -20.50 -1.15 14.67
CA VAL A 113 -20.90 0.25 14.91
C VAL A 113 -21.52 0.88 13.65
N LYS A 114 -20.95 0.64 12.46
CA LYS A 114 -21.39 1.24 11.19
C LYS A 114 -21.53 0.22 10.06
N PRO A 115 -22.44 -0.75 10.15
CA PRO A 115 -22.57 -1.82 9.15
C PRO A 115 -22.88 -1.28 7.74
N ARG A 116 -23.72 -0.25 7.63
CA ARG A 116 -24.04 0.38 6.33
C ARG A 116 -22.83 1.01 5.63
N TYR A 117 -21.92 1.60 6.39
CA TYR A 117 -20.70 2.19 5.84
C TYR A 117 -19.83 1.12 5.18
N TYR A 118 -19.60 0.01 5.89
CA TYR A 118 -18.80 -1.10 5.36
C TYR A 118 -19.51 -1.86 4.24
N ALA A 119 -20.83 -2.10 4.34
CA ALA A 119 -21.59 -2.71 3.25
C ALA A 119 -21.45 -1.94 1.94
N ASN A 120 -21.56 -0.60 1.99
CA ASN A 120 -21.36 0.26 0.83
C ASN A 120 -19.94 0.17 0.27
N GLN A 121 -18.91 0.18 1.12
CA GLN A 121 -17.52 0.01 0.70
C GLN A 121 -17.30 -1.34 -0.01
N MET A 122 -17.98 -2.40 0.45
CA MET A 122 -17.88 -3.74 -0.12
C MET A 122 -18.79 -3.96 -1.33
N LYS A 123 -19.64 -2.99 -1.66
CA LYS A 123 -20.72 -3.14 -2.65
C LYS A 123 -21.63 -4.32 -2.32
N LEU A 124 -21.89 -4.54 -1.03
CA LEU A 124 -22.80 -5.54 -0.51
C LEU A 124 -24.15 -4.88 -0.17
N PRO A 125 -25.26 -5.64 -0.23
CA PRO A 125 -26.56 -5.13 0.21
C PRO A 125 -26.53 -4.78 1.70
N ALA A 126 -27.44 -3.90 2.12
CA ALA A 126 -27.59 -3.58 3.52
C ALA A 126 -28.10 -4.80 4.30
N MET A 127 -27.33 -5.23 5.29
CA MET A 127 -27.60 -6.40 6.11
C MET A 127 -27.18 -6.16 7.57
N GLY A 128 -27.55 -7.09 8.47
CA GLY A 128 -27.13 -7.01 9.87
C GLY A 128 -25.61 -7.15 10.02
N PRO A 129 -24.99 -6.61 11.10
CA PRO A 129 -23.53 -6.61 11.24
C PRO A 129 -22.92 -8.01 11.29
N GLY A 130 -23.60 -8.99 11.90
CA GLY A 130 -23.13 -10.37 11.93
C GLY A 130 -23.19 -11.06 10.56
N GLU A 131 -24.25 -10.80 9.80
CA GLU A 131 -24.41 -11.30 8.43
C GLU A 131 -23.37 -10.67 7.49
N LEU A 132 -23.15 -9.35 7.61
CA LEU A 132 -22.13 -8.63 6.87
C LEU A 132 -20.74 -9.19 7.13
N LEU A 133 -20.42 -9.44 8.40
CA LEU A 133 -19.12 -10.00 8.78
C LEU A 133 -18.92 -11.40 8.19
N ARG A 134 -19.92 -12.28 8.31
CA ARG A 134 -19.88 -13.62 7.70
C ARG A 134 -19.70 -13.57 6.18
N GLU A 135 -20.45 -12.70 5.49
CA GLU A 135 -20.34 -12.54 4.04
C GLU A 135 -18.97 -11.99 3.61
N MET A 136 -18.43 -11.06 4.38
CA MET A 136 -17.07 -10.55 4.17
C MET A 136 -16.01 -11.65 4.33
N CYS A 137 -16.11 -12.50 5.36
CA CYS A 137 -15.22 -13.64 5.56
C CYS A 137 -15.31 -14.63 4.40
N LYS A 138 -16.52 -15.03 4.02
CA LYS A 138 -16.77 -15.94 2.88
C LYS A 138 -16.13 -15.42 1.60
N ARG A 139 -16.37 -14.14 1.28
CA ARG A 139 -15.80 -13.50 0.09
C ARG A 139 -14.28 -13.47 0.13
N ALA A 140 -13.67 -13.18 1.28
CA ALA A 140 -12.22 -13.14 1.41
C ALA A 140 -11.58 -14.54 1.21
N ILE A 141 -12.19 -15.59 1.78
CA ILE A 141 -11.74 -16.98 1.60
C ILE A 141 -11.92 -17.43 0.14
N GLU A 142 -13.08 -17.14 -0.47
CA GLU A 142 -13.34 -17.50 -1.87
C GLU A 142 -12.40 -16.75 -2.82
N ASP A 143 -12.12 -15.46 -2.56
CA ASP A 143 -11.11 -14.69 -3.30
C ASP A 143 -9.74 -15.39 -3.21
N LEU A 144 -9.30 -15.83 -2.03
CA LEU A 144 -8.02 -16.54 -1.85
C LEU A 144 -8.00 -17.89 -2.56
N LYS A 145 -9.11 -18.63 -2.51
CA LYS A 145 -9.28 -19.90 -3.22
C LYS A 145 -9.19 -19.73 -4.73
N SER A 146 -9.84 -18.69 -5.28
CA SER A 146 -9.78 -18.36 -6.71
C SER A 146 -8.37 -17.99 -7.21
N LEU A 147 -7.48 -17.62 -6.29
CA LEU A 147 -6.08 -17.28 -6.54
C LEU A 147 -5.12 -18.44 -6.24
N GLU A 148 -5.65 -19.62 -5.92
CA GLU A 148 -4.88 -20.82 -5.57
C GLU A 148 -3.95 -20.60 -4.37
N MET A 149 -4.33 -19.69 -3.45
CA MET A 149 -3.59 -19.41 -2.23
C MET A 149 -4.00 -20.33 -1.08
N VAL A 150 -5.27 -20.75 -1.09
CA VAL A 150 -5.86 -21.68 -0.11
C VAL A 150 -6.73 -22.71 -0.82
N SER A 151 -6.87 -23.88 -0.22
CA SER A 151 -7.87 -24.89 -0.58
C SER A 151 -8.95 -24.96 0.51
N ILE A 152 -10.13 -25.45 0.13
CA ILE A 152 -11.20 -25.78 1.07
C ILE A 152 -11.54 -27.25 0.88
N ASP A 153 -11.37 -28.04 1.93
CA ASP A 153 -11.75 -29.45 1.95
C ASP A 153 -13.28 -29.60 1.87
N VAL A 154 -13.76 -30.45 0.97
CA VAL A 154 -15.19 -30.55 0.62
C VAL A 154 -15.99 -31.26 1.73
N GLU A 155 -15.37 -32.17 2.46
CA GLU A 155 -16.05 -32.98 3.48
C GLU A 155 -16.07 -32.29 4.84
N THR A 156 -14.95 -31.66 5.20
CA THR A 156 -14.72 -31.06 6.52
C THR A 156 -14.93 -29.55 6.52
N GLY A 157 -14.94 -28.89 5.35
CA GLY A 157 -14.98 -27.43 5.23
C GLY A 157 -13.68 -26.75 5.68
N ARG A 158 -12.61 -27.53 5.90
CA ARG A 158 -11.34 -27.02 6.41
C ARG A 158 -10.60 -26.21 5.35
N VAL A 159 -10.16 -25.01 5.72
CA VAL A 159 -9.33 -24.14 4.90
C VAL A 159 -7.86 -24.44 5.16
N GLU A 160 -7.10 -24.70 4.09
CA GLU A 160 -5.67 -25.00 4.18
C GLU A 160 -4.85 -24.13 3.23
N GLN A 161 -3.65 -23.74 3.65
CA GLN A 161 -2.76 -22.89 2.87
C GLN A 161 -2.01 -23.69 1.80
N LEU A 162 -2.01 -23.19 0.56
CA LEU A 162 -1.27 -23.74 -0.57
C LEU A 162 0.11 -23.08 -0.72
N GLU A 163 0.96 -23.65 -1.58
CA GLU A 163 2.35 -23.19 -1.76
C GLU A 163 2.46 -21.70 -2.17
N PRO A 164 1.65 -21.17 -3.12
CA PRO A 164 1.66 -19.73 -3.40
C PRO A 164 1.36 -18.89 -2.14
N GLY A 165 0.37 -19.32 -1.35
CA GLY A 165 0.03 -18.68 -0.08
C GLY A 165 1.20 -18.68 0.91
N ARG A 166 1.93 -19.80 1.01
CA ARG A 166 3.13 -19.91 1.86
C ARG A 166 4.23 -18.96 1.43
N ILE A 167 4.49 -18.85 0.13
CA ILE A 167 5.48 -17.90 -0.42
C ILE A 167 5.08 -16.47 -0.08
N LEU A 168 3.80 -16.11 -0.23
CA LEU A 168 3.27 -14.79 0.15
C LEU A 168 3.56 -14.48 1.62
N SER A 169 3.20 -15.41 2.51
CA SER A 169 3.37 -15.26 3.96
C SER A 169 4.83 -15.18 4.38
N HIS A 170 5.65 -16.10 3.87
CA HIS A 170 7.04 -16.25 4.30
C HIS A 170 7.90 -15.04 3.93
N TYR A 171 7.73 -14.53 2.71
CA TYR A 171 8.51 -13.41 2.19
C TYR A 171 7.80 -12.05 2.34
N TYR A 172 6.63 -12.04 2.98
CA TYR A 172 5.84 -10.83 3.20
C TYR A 172 5.56 -10.04 1.90
N LEU A 173 5.24 -10.78 0.84
CA LEU A 173 4.98 -10.21 -0.48
C LEU A 173 3.56 -9.64 -0.56
N LYS A 174 3.38 -8.63 -1.38
CA LYS A 174 2.04 -8.17 -1.76
C LYS A 174 1.37 -9.19 -2.67
N LEU A 175 0.06 -9.35 -2.49
CA LEU A 175 -0.76 -10.27 -3.28
C LEU A 175 -0.67 -9.98 -4.77
N ASP A 176 -0.70 -8.70 -5.16
CA ASP A 176 -0.60 -8.31 -6.58
C ASP A 176 0.77 -8.63 -7.19
N THR A 177 1.84 -8.65 -6.39
CA THR A 177 3.16 -9.09 -6.84
C THR A 177 3.14 -10.57 -7.13
N LEU A 178 2.62 -11.38 -6.21
CA LEU A 178 2.55 -12.83 -6.40
C LEU A 178 1.65 -13.22 -7.58
N LYS A 179 0.52 -12.53 -7.78
CA LYS A 179 -0.34 -12.70 -8.97
C LYS A 179 0.42 -12.45 -10.28
N ASN A 180 1.33 -11.49 -10.30
CA ASN A 180 2.16 -11.23 -11.48
C ASN A 180 3.19 -12.34 -11.67
N PHE A 181 3.74 -12.87 -10.58
CA PHE A 181 4.72 -13.96 -10.62
C PHE A 181 4.09 -15.26 -11.12
N GLN A 182 2.87 -15.60 -10.67
CA GLN A 182 2.12 -16.78 -11.14
C GLN A 182 1.83 -16.76 -12.64
N LYS A 183 1.73 -15.58 -13.27
CA LYS A 183 1.48 -15.44 -14.72
C LYS A 183 2.74 -15.56 -15.57
N CYS A 184 3.91 -15.70 -14.96
CA CYS A 184 5.17 -15.71 -15.67
C CYS A 184 5.44 -17.03 -16.38
N LYS A 185 6.25 -16.97 -17.45
CA LYS A 185 6.72 -18.16 -18.16
C LYS A 185 7.72 -18.93 -17.30
N GLU A 186 7.73 -20.25 -17.41
CA GLU A 186 8.63 -21.16 -16.67
C GLU A 186 10.13 -20.86 -16.90
N HIS A 187 10.48 -20.25 -18.03
CA HIS A 187 11.85 -19.91 -18.39
C HIS A 187 12.00 -18.41 -18.67
N LEU A 188 12.15 -17.63 -17.60
CA LEU A 188 12.49 -16.21 -17.69
C LEU A 188 13.99 -16.02 -17.92
N SER A 189 14.34 -15.15 -18.86
CA SER A 189 15.72 -14.64 -18.96
C SER A 189 16.08 -13.81 -17.72
N LEU A 190 17.37 -13.55 -17.50
CA LEU A 190 17.81 -12.64 -16.43
C LEU A 190 17.17 -11.25 -16.59
N GLU A 191 17.10 -10.73 -17.82
CA GLU A 191 16.42 -9.46 -18.11
C GLU A 191 14.93 -9.52 -17.74
N GLY A 192 14.25 -10.60 -18.11
CA GLY A 192 12.84 -10.81 -17.77
C GLY A 192 12.61 -10.89 -16.27
N SER A 193 13.50 -11.56 -15.55
CA SER A 193 13.46 -11.68 -14.09
C SER A 193 13.65 -10.32 -13.41
N LEU A 194 14.61 -9.52 -13.88
CA LEU A 194 14.83 -8.15 -13.40
C LEU A 194 13.61 -7.27 -13.65
N TRP A 195 12.97 -7.38 -14.82
CA TRP A 195 11.73 -6.66 -15.12
C TRP A 195 10.58 -7.09 -14.24
N LEU A 196 10.45 -8.39 -13.98
CA LEU A 196 9.41 -8.94 -13.13
C LEU A 196 9.52 -8.39 -11.71
N ILE A 197 10.72 -8.40 -11.13
CA ILE A 197 11.00 -7.82 -9.81
C ILE A 197 10.75 -6.30 -9.84
N ALA A 198 11.23 -5.59 -10.86
CA ALA A 198 11.01 -4.15 -10.95
C ALA A 198 9.52 -3.77 -11.08
N ALA A 199 8.68 -4.67 -11.59
CA ALA A 199 7.23 -4.49 -11.73
C ALA A 199 6.45 -4.87 -10.45
N SER A 200 7.12 -5.33 -9.40
CA SER A 200 6.48 -5.71 -8.14
C SER A 200 5.81 -4.50 -7.43
N SER A 201 4.66 -4.77 -6.80
CA SER A 201 3.78 -3.75 -6.20
C SER A 201 4.35 -3.10 -4.93
N GLU A 202 5.42 -3.66 -4.37
CA GLU A 202 6.24 -3.10 -3.30
C GLU A 202 6.84 -1.78 -3.76
N PHE A 203 7.20 -1.66 -5.04
CA PHE A 203 7.83 -0.47 -5.60
C PHE A 203 6.85 0.63 -6.03
N ASN A 204 5.53 0.44 -5.84
CA ASN A 204 4.50 1.40 -6.28
C ASN A 204 4.62 2.80 -5.65
N GLN A 205 5.33 2.94 -4.53
CA GLN A 205 5.59 4.23 -3.88
C GLN A 205 6.83 4.95 -4.44
N THR A 206 7.61 4.29 -5.30
CA THR A 206 8.78 4.89 -5.93
C THR A 206 8.34 5.94 -6.95
N ILE A 207 8.86 7.16 -6.81
CA ILE A 207 8.61 8.26 -7.75
C ILE A 207 9.87 8.63 -8.51
N ILE A 208 9.70 9.16 -9.73
CA ILE A 208 10.77 9.82 -10.49
C ILE A 208 10.68 11.33 -10.22
N ARG A 209 11.60 11.83 -9.39
CA ARG A 209 11.72 13.25 -9.08
C ARG A 209 12.36 14.02 -10.24
N ARG A 210 12.08 15.33 -10.30
CA ARG A 210 12.64 16.22 -11.35
C ARG A 210 14.18 16.24 -11.35
N ALA A 211 14.79 16.25 -10.17
CA ALA A 211 16.24 16.34 -10.00
C ALA A 211 17.00 15.11 -10.54
N GLU A 212 16.41 13.91 -10.43
CA GLU A 212 17.06 12.66 -10.85
C GLU A 212 16.78 12.27 -12.31
N ARG A 213 15.81 12.91 -12.98
CA ARG A 213 15.39 12.54 -14.34
C ARG A 213 16.55 12.60 -15.34
N ARG A 214 17.42 13.60 -15.25
CA ARG A 214 18.57 13.74 -16.16
C ARG A 214 19.57 12.59 -15.97
N THR A 215 19.87 12.25 -14.72
CA THR A 215 20.79 11.15 -14.37
C THR A 215 20.23 9.81 -14.80
N LEU A 216 18.96 9.52 -14.52
CA LEU A 216 18.33 8.25 -14.91
C LEU A 216 18.24 8.08 -16.43
N ASN A 217 17.92 9.14 -17.17
CA ASN A 217 17.91 9.09 -18.64
C ASN A 217 19.33 8.90 -19.21
N ALA A 218 20.34 9.51 -18.59
CA ALA A 218 21.73 9.30 -18.96
C ALA A 218 22.16 7.85 -18.69
N LEU A 219 21.81 7.29 -17.53
CA LEU A 219 22.08 5.89 -17.18
C LEU A 219 21.50 4.91 -18.21
N ASN A 220 20.28 5.17 -18.69
CA ASN A 220 19.64 4.35 -19.71
C ASN A 220 20.25 4.46 -21.12
N THR A 221 20.95 5.56 -21.43
CA THR A 221 21.38 5.90 -22.80
C THR A 221 22.88 5.90 -23.03
N LYS A 222 23.68 6.24 -22.01
CA LYS A 222 25.13 6.44 -22.12
C LYS A 222 25.95 5.18 -21.87
N GLY A 223 25.31 4.06 -21.54
CA GLY A 223 25.97 2.76 -21.32
C GLY A 223 26.52 2.59 -19.91
N GLY A 224 26.75 1.33 -19.53
CA GLY A 224 27.20 0.90 -18.18
C GLY A 224 26.36 -0.26 -17.62
N LEU A 225 25.09 -0.31 -17.99
CA LEU A 225 24.18 -1.39 -17.63
C LEU A 225 24.06 -2.43 -18.74
N LYS A 226 23.87 -3.69 -18.35
CA LYS A 226 23.71 -4.82 -19.27
C LYS A 226 22.42 -4.72 -20.10
N TYR A 227 21.33 -4.24 -19.50
CA TYR A 227 20.03 -4.11 -20.14
C TYR A 227 19.50 -2.68 -20.01
N PHE A 228 18.97 -2.13 -21.11
CA PHE A 228 18.35 -0.82 -21.13
C PHE A 228 16.82 -0.93 -21.19
N VAL A 229 16.11 0.11 -20.75
CA VAL A 229 14.66 0.23 -20.93
C VAL A 229 14.37 0.56 -22.40
N PRO A 230 13.66 -0.29 -23.15
CA PRO A 230 13.42 -0.10 -24.57
C PRO A 230 12.34 0.96 -24.85
N GLN A 231 12.40 1.58 -26.03
CA GLN A 231 11.32 2.41 -26.54
C GLN A 231 10.14 1.55 -27.04
N GLN A 232 8.90 1.97 -26.77
CA GLN A 232 7.71 1.32 -27.31
C GLN A 232 7.77 1.24 -28.84
N GLY A 233 7.58 0.03 -29.37
CA GLY A 233 7.64 -0.27 -30.82
C GLY A 233 9.05 -0.28 -31.42
N LYS A 234 10.10 -0.01 -30.63
CA LYS A 234 11.51 0.00 -31.09
C LYS A 234 12.41 -0.66 -30.03
N PRO A 235 12.40 -2.00 -29.90
CA PRO A 235 13.08 -2.71 -28.82
C PRO A 235 14.60 -2.51 -28.81
N ALA A 236 15.21 -2.27 -29.97
CA ALA A 236 16.65 -2.04 -30.10
C ALA A 236 17.12 -0.63 -29.69
N LYS A 237 16.22 0.28 -29.29
CA LYS A 237 16.57 1.67 -28.96
C LYS A 237 16.24 2.01 -27.51
N PRO A 238 17.16 2.65 -26.77
CA PRO A 238 16.90 3.07 -25.40
C PRO A 238 15.86 4.18 -25.35
N LEU A 239 14.96 4.08 -24.38
CA LEU A 239 13.96 5.10 -24.09
C LEU A 239 14.64 6.40 -23.62
N LYS A 240 14.33 7.51 -24.29
CA LYS A 240 14.93 8.83 -24.01
C LYS A 240 14.47 9.47 -22.70
N SER A 241 13.25 9.16 -22.26
CA SER A 241 12.67 9.70 -21.03
C SER A 241 11.90 8.63 -20.29
N LEU A 242 12.40 8.27 -19.11
CA LEU A 242 11.74 7.35 -18.20
C LEU A 242 10.50 8.01 -17.60
N LYS A 243 9.44 7.21 -17.43
CA LYS A 243 8.11 7.68 -17.01
C LYS A 243 7.55 6.89 -15.84
N THR A 244 7.90 5.62 -15.69
CA THR A 244 7.26 4.74 -14.69
C THR A 244 8.21 4.35 -13.55
N PRO A 245 7.67 4.07 -12.35
CA PRO A 245 8.46 3.56 -11.23
C PRO A 245 9.23 2.29 -11.57
N CYS A 246 8.58 1.35 -12.26
CA CYS A 246 9.17 0.10 -12.70
C CYS A 246 10.42 0.32 -13.58
N GLN A 247 10.37 1.25 -14.53
CA GLN A 247 11.54 1.61 -15.35
C GLN A 247 12.71 2.15 -14.52
N LYS A 248 12.42 2.96 -13.49
CA LYS A 248 13.46 3.46 -12.58
C LYS A 248 14.06 2.32 -11.77
N VAL A 249 13.23 1.48 -11.15
CA VAL A 249 13.69 0.36 -10.32
C VAL A 249 14.51 -0.63 -11.13
N PHE A 250 14.09 -0.94 -12.36
CA PHE A 250 14.82 -1.81 -13.28
C PHE A 250 16.26 -1.36 -13.52
N LEU A 251 16.49 -0.05 -13.68
CA LEU A 251 17.84 0.48 -13.85
C LEU A 251 18.63 0.49 -12.54
N LEU A 252 17.99 0.83 -11.41
CA LEU A 252 18.65 0.89 -10.11
C LEU A 252 19.10 -0.48 -9.60
N ILE A 253 18.32 -1.54 -9.85
CA ILE A 253 18.72 -2.91 -9.49
C ILE A 253 19.99 -3.28 -10.25
N GLN A 254 20.06 -2.99 -11.55
CA GLN A 254 21.25 -3.30 -12.35
C GLN A 254 22.46 -2.49 -11.91
N GLU A 255 22.29 -1.21 -11.61
CA GLU A 255 23.37 -0.36 -11.09
C GLU A 255 23.92 -0.94 -9.78
N ALA A 256 23.04 -1.30 -8.84
CA ALA A 256 23.45 -1.92 -7.58
C ALA A 256 24.20 -3.25 -7.79
N LEU A 257 23.74 -4.09 -8.73
CA LEU A 257 24.42 -5.34 -9.08
C LEU A 257 25.79 -5.10 -9.75
N SER A 258 25.94 -4.02 -10.52
CA SER A 258 27.21 -3.67 -11.15
C SER A 258 28.25 -3.15 -10.16
N ILE A 259 27.82 -2.39 -9.14
CA ILE A 259 28.69 -1.87 -8.09
C ILE A 259 29.22 -3.01 -7.20
N SER A 260 28.40 -4.04 -6.93
CA SER A 260 28.80 -5.19 -6.12
C SER A 260 29.89 -6.08 -6.76
N GLN A 261 30.23 -5.86 -8.03
CA GLN A 261 31.25 -6.62 -8.77
C GLN A 261 32.59 -5.88 -8.88
N ALA A 262 32.67 -4.63 -8.37
CA ALA A 262 33.87 -3.80 -8.33
C ALA A 262 34.46 -3.74 -6.92
#